data_AF-A0A2V9XSQ9-F1
#
_entry.id   AF-A0A2V9XSQ9-F1
#
_cell.length_a   1.000
_cell.length_b   1.000
_cell.length_c   1.000
_cell.angle_alpha   90.00
_cell.angle_beta   90.00
_cell.angle_gamma   90.00
#
_symmetry.space_group_name_H-M   'P 1'
#
loop_
_entity.id
_entity.type
_entity.pdbx_description
1 polymer ?
#
loop_
_entity_poly.entity_id
_entity_poly.type
_entity_poly.pdbx_seq_one_letter_code
_entity_poly.pdbx_strand_id
1 'polypeptide(L)'
;CASATHATVIVQVPFTGGDATPLSTPLKQPRVLDLSREGTELLIANDDGYDSSSLWVQPVVGGSPRRIVTVPITDAKFGRDGKSIIYGSDHDVYSVNRDGSSGRKVLTANAVPFGFRFPRMDGPSDSPSMITASIRWQSWRPPRMERNYTG
;
A
#
# COMPACT_ATOMS: atom_id res chain seq x y z
N CYS A 1 8.00 -5.38 -34.32
CA CYS A 1 8.34 -6.05 -33.04
C CYS A 1 7.39 -5.55 -31.97
N ALA A 2 6.50 -6.40 -31.44
CA ALA A 2 5.61 -5.99 -30.36
C ALA A 2 6.44 -5.79 -29.08
N SER A 3 6.42 -4.58 -28.53
CA SER A 3 7.01 -4.31 -27.21
C SER A 3 6.23 -5.14 -26.19
N ALA A 4 6.91 -6.08 -25.52
CA ALA A 4 6.32 -6.81 -24.42
C ALA A 4 5.98 -5.81 -23.31
N THR A 5 4.70 -5.48 -23.18
CA THR A 5 4.23 -4.66 -22.07
C THR A 5 4.42 -5.51 -20.81
N HIS A 6 5.29 -5.09 -19.89
CA HIS A 6 5.51 -5.79 -18.63
C HIS A 6 4.22 -5.72 -17.79
N ALA A 7 3.34 -6.71 -17.94
CA ALA A 7 2.17 -6.87 -17.10
C ALA A 7 2.60 -7.53 -15.78
N THR A 8 2.31 -6.88 -14.66
CA THR A 8 2.51 -7.47 -13.34
C THR A 8 1.35 -8.40 -13.04
N VAL A 9 1.62 -9.63 -12.63
CA VAL A 9 0.61 -10.63 -12.26
C VAL A 9 0.74 -11.01 -10.80
N ILE A 10 -0.39 -11.27 -10.15
CA ILE A 10 -0.42 -11.86 -8.81
C ILE A 10 -0.54 -13.37 -8.98
N VAL A 11 0.27 -14.13 -8.26
CA VAL A 11 0.22 -15.60 -8.25
C VAL A 11 -0.01 -16.11 -6.84
N GLN A 12 -0.71 -17.23 -6.74
CA GLN A 12 -0.98 -17.96 -5.50
C GLN A 12 -0.25 -19.29 -5.52
N VAL A 13 0.36 -19.64 -4.38
CA VAL A 13 1.11 -20.90 -4.23
C VAL A 13 0.55 -21.62 -2.99
N PRO A 14 0.15 -22.90 -3.10
CA PRO A 14 -0.28 -23.68 -1.95
C PRO A 14 0.85 -23.84 -0.92
N PHE A 15 0.53 -23.73 0.37
CA PHE A 15 1.53 -23.90 1.44
C PHE A 15 2.09 -25.33 1.51
N THR A 16 1.32 -26.32 1.02
CA THR A 16 1.73 -27.72 0.91
C THR A 16 2.80 -27.95 -0.16
N GLY A 17 3.15 -26.92 -0.92
CA GLY A 17 3.84 -27.06 -2.20
C GLY A 17 2.85 -27.40 -3.32
N GLY A 18 3.23 -27.07 -4.55
CA GLY A 18 2.41 -27.24 -5.74
C GLY A 18 2.68 -26.14 -6.77
N ASP A 19 1.94 -26.16 -7.87
CA ASP A 19 2.10 -25.18 -8.94
C ASP A 19 1.54 -23.80 -8.55
N ALA A 20 2.20 -22.76 -9.01
CA ALA A 20 1.72 -21.39 -8.87
C ALA A 20 0.55 -21.15 -9.82
N THR A 21 -0.56 -20.65 -9.29
CA THR A 21 -1.77 -20.32 -10.07
C THR A 21 -1.95 -18.81 -10.13
N PRO A 22 -2.15 -18.22 -11.33
CA PRO A 22 -2.43 -16.79 -11.44
C PRO A 22 -3.75 -16.43 -10.77
N LEU A 23 -3.76 -15.37 -9.96
CA LEU A 23 -4.99 -14.75 -9.50
C LEU A 23 -5.54 -13.86 -10.61
N SER A 24 -6.73 -14.20 -11.10
CA SER A 24 -7.40 -13.40 -12.14
C SER A 24 -7.75 -12.01 -11.61
N THR A 25 -7.20 -10.98 -12.25
CA THR A 25 -7.48 -9.58 -11.93
C THR A 25 -7.44 -8.72 -13.20
N PRO A 26 -8.38 -7.77 -13.37
CA PRO A 26 -8.36 -6.81 -14.48
C PRO A 26 -7.34 -5.67 -14.28
N LEU A 27 -6.64 -5.64 -13.14
CA LEU A 27 -5.68 -4.59 -12.81
C LEU A 27 -4.40 -4.74 -13.64
N LYS A 28 -3.89 -3.62 -14.18
CA LYS A 28 -2.76 -3.62 -15.12
C LYS A 28 -1.40 -3.71 -14.43
N GLN A 29 -1.27 -3.05 -13.28
CA GLN A 29 -0.04 -2.96 -12.50
C GLN A 29 -0.35 -3.15 -11.01
N PRO A 30 -0.87 -4.33 -10.62
CA PRO A 30 -1.24 -4.60 -9.24
C PRO A 30 -0.01 -4.82 -8.35
N ARG A 31 -0.01 -4.16 -7.19
CA ARG A 31 0.94 -4.35 -6.09
C ARG A 31 0.18 -4.77 -4.84
N VAL A 32 0.42 -5.99 -4.37
CA VAL A 32 -0.18 -6.50 -3.13
C VAL A 32 0.46 -5.78 -1.94
N LEU A 33 -0.38 -5.14 -1.12
CA LEU A 33 0.03 -4.39 0.06
C LEU A 33 -0.24 -5.15 1.35
N ASP A 34 -1.36 -5.87 1.43
CA ASP A 34 -1.77 -6.57 2.64
C ASP A 34 -2.73 -7.74 2.37
N LEU A 35 -2.84 -8.64 3.35
CA LEU A 35 -3.84 -9.71 3.38
C LEU A 35 -4.74 -9.50 4.59
N SER A 36 -6.05 -9.62 4.41
CA SER A 36 -7.02 -9.56 5.52
C SER A 36 -6.71 -10.63 6.58
N ARG A 37 -7.09 -10.38 7.84
CA ARG A 37 -6.87 -11.32 8.94
C ARG A 37 -7.43 -12.72 8.67
N GLU A 38 -8.59 -12.79 8.03
CA GLU A 38 -9.27 -14.05 7.68
C GLU A 38 -8.67 -14.74 6.44
N GLY A 39 -7.72 -14.09 5.76
CA GLY A 39 -7.08 -14.64 4.55
C GLY A 39 -7.97 -14.64 3.30
N THR A 40 -9.12 -13.96 3.33
CA THR A 40 -10.11 -13.99 2.25
C THR A 40 -10.00 -12.85 1.24
N GLU A 41 -9.36 -11.74 1.63
CA GLU A 41 -9.24 -10.53 0.81
C GLU A 41 -7.81 -10.00 0.78
N LEU A 42 -7.38 -9.55 -0.40
CA LEU A 42 -6.12 -8.85 -0.65
C LEU A 42 -6.38 -7.35 -0.78
N LEU A 43 -5.51 -6.55 -0.18
CA LEU A 43 -5.41 -5.12 -0.41
C LEU A 43 -4.37 -4.87 -1.50
N ILE A 44 -4.78 -4.25 -2.60
CA ILE A 44 -3.96 -4.06 -3.79
C ILE A 44 -3.92 -2.58 -4.14
N ALA A 45 -2.72 -2.01 -4.33
CA ALA A 45 -2.57 -0.77 -5.08
C ALA A 45 -2.43 -1.11 -6.56
N ASN A 46 -3.11 -0.39 -7.43
CA ASN A 46 -2.84 -0.40 -8.86
C ASN A 46 -2.18 0.93 -9.24
N ASP A 47 -1.07 0.85 -9.97
CA ASP A 47 -0.49 2.01 -10.62
C ASP A 47 -1.34 2.35 -11.86
N ASP A 48 -1.93 3.55 -11.87
CA ASP A 48 -2.80 4.05 -12.93
C ASP A 48 -2.06 5.06 -13.83
N GLY A 49 -0.77 5.34 -13.60
CA GLY A 49 0.04 6.29 -14.35
C GLY A 49 0.82 7.28 -13.47
N TYR A 50 1.46 8.25 -14.13
CA TYR A 50 2.57 9.07 -13.58
C TYR A 50 2.39 9.61 -12.16
N ASP A 51 1.18 9.98 -11.74
CA ASP A 51 0.90 10.46 -10.37
C ASP A 51 -0.47 9.97 -9.87
N SER A 52 -0.95 8.83 -10.38
CA SER A 52 -2.25 8.29 -10.00
C SER A 52 -2.10 6.83 -9.62
N SER A 53 -2.66 6.48 -8.47
CA SER A 53 -2.87 5.10 -8.09
C SER A 53 -4.29 4.91 -7.63
N SER A 54 -4.70 3.65 -7.53
CA SER A 54 -5.97 3.29 -6.93
C SER A 54 -5.78 2.17 -5.93
N LEU A 55 -6.55 2.23 -4.85
CA LEU A 55 -6.56 1.22 -3.82
C LEU A 55 -7.79 0.32 -4.02
N TRP A 56 -7.57 -0.99 -3.98
CA TRP A 56 -8.57 -2.01 -4.27
C TRP A 56 -8.57 -3.11 -3.22
N VAL A 57 -9.73 -3.71 -3.02
CA VAL A 57 -9.91 -4.95 -2.28
C VAL A 57 -10.29 -6.06 -3.26
N GLN A 58 -9.54 -7.16 -3.27
CA GLN A 58 -9.71 -8.30 -4.16
C GLN A 58 -9.97 -9.59 -3.37
N PRO A 59 -11.06 -10.32 -3.62
CA PRO A 59 -11.25 -11.65 -3.05
C PRO A 59 -10.18 -12.66 -3.49
N VAL A 60 -9.65 -13.43 -2.56
CA VAL A 60 -8.60 -14.44 -2.78
C VAL A 60 -9.11 -15.62 -3.60
N VAL A 61 -10.35 -16.05 -3.37
CA VAL A 61 -10.99 -17.19 -4.06
C VAL A 61 -11.40 -16.89 -5.51
N GLY A 62 -11.00 -15.74 -6.04
CA GLY A 62 -11.48 -15.23 -7.32
C GLY A 62 -12.77 -14.42 -7.16
N GLY A 63 -12.92 -13.42 -8.01
CA GLY A 63 -13.99 -12.42 -7.94
C GLY A 63 -13.53 -11.09 -8.53
N SER A 64 -14.44 -10.14 -8.67
CA SER A 64 -14.09 -8.80 -9.18
C SER A 64 -13.46 -7.95 -8.08
N PRO A 65 -12.35 -7.24 -8.35
CA PRO A 65 -11.80 -6.30 -7.40
C PRO A 65 -12.75 -5.12 -7.20
N ARG A 66 -12.87 -4.66 -5.97
CA ARG A 66 -13.62 -3.46 -5.63
C ARG A 66 -12.68 -2.29 -5.36
N ARG A 67 -12.91 -1.18 -6.05
CA ARG A 67 -12.14 0.06 -5.85
C ARG A 67 -12.60 0.75 -4.57
N ILE A 68 -11.64 1.23 -3.78
CA ILE A 68 -11.88 1.95 -2.53
C ILE A 68 -11.66 3.45 -2.74
N VAL A 69 -10.50 3.82 -3.27
CA VAL A 69 -10.11 5.21 -3.54
C VAL A 69 -9.20 5.31 -4.77
N THR A 70 -9.15 6.48 -5.40
CA THR A 70 -8.19 6.82 -6.46
C THR A 70 -7.42 8.06 -6.02
N VAL A 71 -6.22 7.82 -5.48
CA VAL A 71 -5.27 8.80 -4.95
C VAL A 71 -3.86 8.21 -5.04
N PRO A 72 -2.78 9.02 -5.03
CA PRO A 72 -1.43 8.48 -4.91
C PRO A 72 -1.31 7.60 -3.65
N ILE A 73 -1.00 6.31 -3.82
CA ILE A 73 -0.88 5.36 -2.70
C ILE A 73 0.59 5.05 -2.45
N THR A 74 1.09 5.47 -1.29
CA THR A 74 2.46 5.18 -0.87
C THR A 74 2.53 3.80 -0.22
N ASP A 75 1.63 3.53 0.73
CA ASP A 75 1.44 2.25 1.40
C ASP A 75 0.02 2.17 1.99
N ALA A 76 -0.47 0.96 2.27
CA ALA A 76 -1.77 0.75 2.89
C ALA A 76 -1.86 -0.60 3.63
N LYS A 77 -2.68 -0.64 4.67
CA LYS A 77 -2.92 -1.83 5.50
C LYS A 77 -4.37 -1.94 5.92
N PHE A 78 -4.86 -3.16 6.11
CA PHE A 78 -6.12 -3.36 6.80
C PHE A 78 -5.99 -2.93 8.26
N GLY A 79 -6.99 -2.18 8.75
CA GLY A 79 -7.11 -1.84 10.15
C GLY A 79 -7.33 -3.09 11.01
N ARG A 80 -6.89 -3.03 12.26
CA ARG A 80 -7.09 -4.11 13.24
C ARG A 80 -8.58 -4.41 13.50
N ASP A 81 -9.43 -3.41 13.33
CA ASP A 81 -10.88 -3.52 13.49
C ASP A 81 -11.55 -4.41 12.42
N GLY A 82 -10.82 -4.83 11.38
CA GLY A 82 -11.34 -5.62 10.28
C GLY A 82 -12.34 -4.87 9.39
N LYS A 83 -12.53 -3.57 9.62
CA LYS A 83 -13.55 -2.74 8.95
C LYS A 83 -12.96 -1.53 8.26
N SER A 84 -11.83 -1.03 8.76
CA SER A 84 -11.13 0.10 8.17
C SER A 84 -9.88 -0.34 7.41
N ILE A 85 -9.38 0.59 6.61
CA ILE A 85 -8.12 0.55 5.89
C ILE A 85 -7.40 1.84 6.27
N ILE A 86 -6.12 1.73 6.57
CA ILE A 86 -5.23 2.89 6.72
C ILE A 86 -4.35 2.95 5.47
N TYR A 87 -4.23 4.13 4.89
CA TYR A 87 -3.37 4.35 3.74
C TYR A 87 -2.62 5.66 3.85
N GLY A 88 -1.43 5.69 3.26
CA GLY A 88 -0.62 6.88 3.06
C GLY A 88 -0.86 7.46 1.68
N SER A 89 -0.99 8.78 1.62
CA SER A 89 -1.03 9.54 0.38
C SER A 89 -0.22 10.81 0.58
N ASP A 90 0.82 10.99 -0.21
CA ASP A 90 1.86 12.01 -0.03
C ASP A 90 2.42 12.03 1.40
N HIS A 91 2.14 13.07 2.17
CA HIS A 91 2.59 13.26 3.55
C HIS A 91 1.51 12.93 4.58
N ASP A 92 0.33 12.52 4.12
CA ASP A 92 -0.85 12.36 4.95
C ASP A 92 -1.18 10.88 5.14
N VAL A 93 -1.72 10.59 6.32
CA VAL A 93 -2.28 9.27 6.65
C VAL A 93 -3.78 9.41 6.75
N TYR A 94 -4.49 8.53 6.07
CA TYR A 94 -5.94 8.48 6.03
C TYR A 94 -6.45 7.16 6.59
N SER A 95 -7.68 7.19 7.10
CA SER A 95 -8.46 6.02 7.47
C SER A 95 -9.77 6.06 6.71
N VAL A 96 -10.14 4.94 6.09
CA VAL A 96 -11.38 4.78 5.32
C VAL A 96 -12.00 3.43 5.65
N ASN A 97 -13.31 3.30 5.52
CA ASN A 97 -13.95 2.01 5.61
C ASN A 97 -13.60 1.15 4.39
N ARG A 98 -13.71 -0.17 4.53
CA ARG A 98 -13.46 -1.12 3.45
C ARG A 98 -14.33 -0.94 2.21
N ASP A 99 -15.46 -0.24 2.32
CA ASP A 99 -16.34 0.10 1.21
C ASP A 99 -16.03 1.47 0.57
N GLY A 100 -15.00 2.17 1.04
CA GLY A 100 -14.64 3.51 0.59
C GLY A 100 -15.35 4.63 1.34
N SER A 101 -16.28 4.32 2.24
CA SER A 101 -17.02 5.32 3.02
C SER A 101 -16.22 5.85 4.21
N SER A 102 -16.68 6.96 4.79
CA SER A 102 -16.15 7.55 6.02
C SER A 102 -14.63 7.83 5.99
N GLY A 103 -14.10 8.14 4.79
CA GLY A 103 -12.71 8.55 4.61
C GLY A 103 -12.41 9.81 5.41
N ARG A 104 -11.39 9.75 6.26
CA ARG A 104 -10.92 10.90 7.03
C ARG A 104 -9.41 10.89 7.14
N LYS A 105 -8.83 12.09 7.20
CA LYS A 105 -7.43 12.28 7.53
C LYS A 105 -7.20 11.99 9.01
N VAL A 106 -6.16 11.21 9.30
CA VAL A 106 -5.76 10.84 10.66
C VAL A 106 -4.65 11.77 11.15
N LEU A 107 -3.63 12.00 10.32
CA LEU A 107 -2.52 12.89 10.63
C LEU A 107 -1.79 13.34 9.36
N THR A 108 -0.93 14.35 9.53
CA THR A 108 0.12 14.73 8.57
C THR A 108 1.47 14.41 9.17
N ALA A 109 2.31 13.72 8.41
CA ALA A 109 3.69 13.46 8.73
C ALA A 109 4.60 14.49 8.03
N ASN A 110 5.81 14.69 8.56
CA ASN A 110 6.80 15.58 7.95
C ASN A 110 7.51 14.96 6.72
N ALA A 111 7.16 13.72 6.39
CA ALA A 111 7.71 12.96 5.29
C ALA A 111 6.70 11.90 4.85
N VAL A 112 6.95 11.27 3.70
CA VAL A 112 6.07 10.24 3.14
C VAL A 112 5.96 9.03 4.09
N PRO A 113 4.76 8.72 4.62
CA PRO A 113 4.57 7.56 5.48
C PRO A 113 4.50 6.28 4.65
N PHE A 114 5.19 5.24 5.09
CA PHE A 114 5.13 3.88 4.55
C PHE A 114 5.48 2.86 5.63
N GLY A 115 5.39 1.58 5.30
CA GLY A 115 5.69 0.50 6.22
C GLY A 115 4.74 0.48 7.40
N PHE A 116 3.46 0.77 7.17
CA PHE A 116 2.47 0.71 8.24
C PHE A 116 2.46 -0.69 8.85
N ARG A 117 2.58 -0.76 10.18
CA ARG A 117 2.54 -2.02 10.93
C ARG A 117 1.67 -1.86 12.15
N PHE A 118 0.82 -2.87 12.36
CA PHE A 118 0.13 -3.08 13.62
C PHE A 118 0.90 -4.11 14.44
N PRO A 119 1.17 -3.86 15.73
CA PRO A 119 1.78 -4.84 16.60
C PRO A 119 0.86 -6.05 16.74
N ARG A 120 1.45 -7.25 16.63
CA ARG A 120 0.76 -8.50 16.93
C ARG A 120 0.63 -8.61 18.44
N MET A 121 -0.60 -8.68 18.96
CA MET A 121 -0.88 -8.55 20.39
C MET A 121 -0.69 -9.85 21.20
N ASP A 122 0.03 -10.85 20.68
CA ASP A 122 0.28 -12.10 21.42
C ASP A 122 1.36 -11.91 22.53
N GLY A 123 1.58 -10.67 23.00
CA GLY A 123 2.50 -10.31 24.08
C GLY A 123 1.76 -9.73 25.29
N PRO A 124 2.36 -9.74 26.50
CA PRO A 124 1.71 -9.33 27.75
C PRO A 124 1.16 -7.90 27.68
N SER A 125 0.00 -7.68 28.34
CA SER A 125 -1.01 -6.64 28.04
C SER A 125 -0.61 -5.16 28.19
N ASP A 126 0.66 -4.84 28.45
CA ASP A 126 1.08 -3.49 28.86
C ASP A 126 1.78 -2.68 27.75
N SER A 127 1.68 -3.09 26.49
CA SER A 127 2.21 -2.31 25.37
C SER A 127 1.17 -1.33 24.81
N PRO A 128 1.43 0.00 24.79
CA PRO A 128 0.53 0.95 24.15
C PRO A 128 0.37 0.62 22.66
N SER A 129 -0.87 0.68 22.17
CA SER A 129 -1.22 0.40 20.77
C SER A 129 -0.68 1.48 19.85
N MET A 130 0.56 1.34 19.38
CA MET A 130 1.16 2.25 18.40
C MET A 130 1.02 1.68 16.98
N ILE A 131 0.53 2.48 16.04
CA ILE A 131 0.75 2.26 14.61
C ILE A 131 2.15 2.77 14.32
N THR A 132 3.09 1.89 14.02
CA THR A 132 4.41 2.30 13.55
C THR A 132 4.34 2.44 12.03
N ALA A 133 4.64 3.63 11.54
CA ALA A 133 5.01 3.87 10.15
C ALA A 133 6.49 4.23 10.12
N SER A 134 7.21 3.70 9.14
CA SER A 134 8.59 4.08 8.88
C SER A 134 8.62 5.32 7.98
N ILE A 135 9.62 6.17 8.18
CA ILE A 135 9.91 7.34 7.33
C ILE A 135 11.28 7.09 6.67
N ARG A 136 11.37 7.36 5.36
CA ARG A 136 12.56 7.15 4.53
C ARG A 136 13.01 8.52 4.10
N TRP A 137 14.14 8.95 4.66
CA TRP A 137 14.83 10.11 4.17
C TRP A 137 15.43 9.79 2.80
N GLN A 138 14.97 10.47 1.75
CA GLN A 138 15.62 10.41 0.43
C GLN A 138 16.69 11.51 0.37
N SER A 139 17.95 11.08 0.53
CA SER A 139 19.24 11.76 0.27
C SER A 139 19.29 13.30 0.30
N TRP A 140 20.01 13.83 1.29
CA TRP A 140 20.54 15.20 1.30
C TRP A 140 21.43 15.44 0.06
N ARG A 141 21.05 16.37 -0.81
CA ARG A 141 21.97 16.92 -1.83
C ARG A 141 22.66 18.15 -1.23
N PRO A 142 24.00 18.20 -1.13
CA PRO A 142 24.65 19.47 -0.80
C PRO A 142 24.29 20.51 -1.86
N PRO A 143 24.08 21.79 -1.48
CA PRO A 143 23.97 22.86 -2.44
C PRO A 143 25.25 22.90 -3.30
N ARG A 144 25.07 22.96 -4.61
CA ARG A 144 26.15 23.12 -5.59
C ARG A 144 26.83 24.45 -5.31
N MET A 145 28.04 24.44 -4.74
CA MET A 145 28.88 25.63 -4.70
C MET A 145 29.32 25.94 -6.12
N GLU A 146 28.66 26.91 -6.76
CA GLU A 146 29.21 27.58 -7.92
C GLU A 146 30.36 28.46 -7.45
N ARG A 147 31.59 28.11 -7.86
CA ARG A 147 32.72 29.03 -7.74
C ARG A 147 32.52 30.14 -8.75
N ASN A 148 32.09 31.30 -8.27
CA ASN A 148 32.30 32.55 -8.99
C ASN A 148 33.80 32.87 -8.96
N TYR A 149 34.48 32.70 -10.08
CA TYR A 149 35.73 33.39 -10.34
C TYR A 149 35.40 34.61 -11.20
N THR A 150 35.43 35.77 -10.57
CA THR A 150 35.54 37.08 -11.22
C THR A 150 36.85 37.72 -10.77
N GLY A 151 37.66 38.17 -11.73
CA GLY A 151 38.86 38.99 -11.52
C GLY A 151 40.13 38.29 -11.91
#